data_AF-A0A9W7XSE1-F1
#
_entry.id   AF-A0A9W7XSE1-F1
#
_cell.length_a   1.000
_cell.length_b   1.000
_cell.length_c   1.000
_cell.angle_alpha   90.00
_cell.angle_beta   90.00
_cell.angle_gamma   90.00
#
_symmetry.space_group_name_H-M   'P 1'
#
loop_
_entity.id
_entity.type
_entity.pdbx_description
1 polymer ?
#
loop_
_entity_poly.entity_id
_entity_poly.type
_entity_poly.pdbx_seq_one_letter_code
_entity_poly.pdbx_strand_id
1 'polypeptide(L)'
;MATTNISALLLGELQALSTEARRKHPEIKEAAERVIVIMRGIKATDSAGISAELAKSDDVVSPFLLGCKSNNHKLVAASVQCLQQLVSHQAVSPRSIREALGTLNTVSHLGMDIQVKILQMVLPLVTMYDGCVFGETLVEALHLCLALQRSRDLIVNNTAAAILRQVVVAVFDRVVAEDREHADDDAIDSGQCDTTAADMSRRYAKDAYFVLQDLCLLAAGSDSIFIRVDSVDQGLVLDLIESVLTNHAAVITRHTAMVQILRERLAPFIVSFFADKAPFMLAVRCIRIVWLFIRDLHDGLAPECEVFLSIIARLIDPGAGSGAAKAAASTRRQSISAQHPVAMQPSKTITGSGFPLFYRVLAVEVARLTLQDPRLLCQLYAQYDGRGAEGGDRDDCHVVADIVAAVAK
;
A
#
# COMPACT_ATOMS: atom_id res chain seq x y z
N MET A 1 -1.00 7.73 -30.27
CA MET A 1 -0.94 6.26 -30.43
C MET A 1 -2.20 5.83 -31.15
N ALA A 2 -2.06 4.99 -32.17
CA ALA A 2 -3.11 4.68 -33.14
C ALA A 2 -4.41 4.22 -32.46
N THR A 3 -5.49 4.96 -32.70
CA THR A 3 -6.88 4.57 -32.44
C THR A 3 -7.21 3.36 -33.33
N THR A 4 -6.75 2.19 -32.91
CA THR A 4 -7.27 0.93 -33.42
C THR A 4 -8.78 0.92 -33.11
N ASN A 5 -9.61 0.67 -34.13
CA ASN A 5 -11.05 0.57 -33.97
C ASN A 5 -11.36 -0.51 -32.91
N ILE A 6 -11.62 -0.08 -31.67
CA ILE A 6 -11.96 -0.96 -30.53
C ILE A 6 -13.13 -1.85 -30.90
N SER A 7 -14.09 -1.32 -31.66
CA SER A 7 -15.21 -2.05 -32.22
C SER A 7 -14.79 -3.20 -33.13
N ALA A 8 -13.80 -3.00 -34.02
CA ALA A 8 -13.31 -4.02 -34.92
C ALA A 8 -12.49 -5.10 -34.20
N LEU A 9 -11.68 -4.70 -33.20
CA LEU A 9 -10.91 -5.62 -32.37
C LEU A 9 -11.84 -6.51 -31.52
N LEU A 10 -12.74 -5.89 -30.75
CA LEU A 10 -13.71 -6.61 -29.92
C LEU A 10 -14.64 -7.49 -30.76
N LEU A 11 -15.09 -7.03 -31.93
CA LEU A 11 -15.90 -7.85 -32.83
C LEU A 11 -15.14 -9.08 -33.33
N GLY A 12 -13.86 -8.91 -33.67
CA GLY A 12 -12.98 -10.02 -34.06
C GLY A 12 -12.80 -11.04 -32.92
N GLU A 13 -12.55 -10.56 -31.71
CA GLU A 13 -12.36 -11.43 -30.54
C GLU A 13 -13.67 -12.12 -30.11
N LEU A 14 -14.82 -11.44 -30.15
CA LEU A 14 -16.13 -12.05 -29.90
C LEU A 14 -16.50 -13.12 -30.94
N GLN A 15 -16.14 -12.90 -32.21
CA GLN A 15 -16.31 -13.90 -33.26
C GLN A 15 -15.39 -15.11 -33.04
N ALA A 16 -14.15 -14.89 -32.63
CA ALA A 16 -13.23 -15.96 -32.27
C ALA A 16 -13.76 -16.76 -31.06
N LEU A 17 -14.24 -16.08 -30.03
CA LEU A 17 -14.84 -16.70 -28.84
C LEU A 17 -16.08 -17.52 -29.21
N SER A 18 -16.96 -16.98 -30.05
CA SER A 18 -18.17 -17.65 -30.52
C SER A 18 -17.86 -18.92 -31.35
N THR A 19 -16.86 -18.86 -32.22
CA THR A 19 -16.47 -20.02 -33.05
C THR A 19 -15.80 -21.13 -32.22
N GLU A 20 -14.97 -20.78 -31.25
CA GLU A 20 -14.33 -21.73 -30.33
C GLU A 20 -15.36 -22.36 -29.37
N ALA A 21 -16.34 -21.59 -28.90
CA ALA A 21 -17.40 -22.07 -28.00
C ALA A 21 -18.46 -22.95 -28.69
N ARG A 22 -18.60 -22.85 -30.03
CA ARG A 22 -19.69 -23.45 -30.83
C ARG A 22 -19.98 -24.93 -30.58
N ARG A 23 -18.95 -25.73 -30.27
CA ARG A 23 -19.09 -27.20 -30.11
C ARG A 23 -19.42 -27.65 -28.69
N LYS A 24 -18.83 -27.01 -27.68
CA LYS A 24 -18.87 -27.48 -26.29
C LYS A 24 -19.67 -26.59 -25.34
N HIS A 25 -19.87 -25.32 -25.69
CA HIS A 25 -20.50 -24.33 -24.83
C HIS A 25 -21.46 -23.43 -25.62
N PRO A 26 -22.67 -23.92 -25.94
CA PRO A 26 -23.66 -23.16 -26.71
C PRO A 26 -24.09 -21.85 -26.01
N GLU A 27 -24.12 -21.84 -24.68
CA GLU A 27 -24.49 -20.65 -23.88
C GLU A 27 -23.51 -19.48 -24.08
N ILE A 28 -22.20 -19.75 -24.18
CA ILE A 28 -21.16 -18.73 -24.45
C ILE A 28 -21.35 -18.18 -25.86
N LYS A 29 -21.67 -19.04 -26.82
CA LYS A 29 -21.93 -18.64 -28.21
C LYS A 29 -23.13 -17.69 -28.28
N GLU A 30 -24.25 -18.05 -27.65
CA GLU A 30 -25.45 -17.20 -27.64
C GLU A 30 -25.21 -15.86 -26.95
N ALA A 31 -24.47 -15.85 -25.83
CA ALA A 31 -24.08 -14.63 -25.14
C ALA A 31 -23.20 -13.74 -26.03
N ALA A 32 -22.21 -14.32 -26.72
CA ALA A 32 -21.35 -13.57 -27.63
C ALA A 32 -22.13 -13.01 -28.84
N GLU A 33 -23.07 -13.78 -29.41
CA GLU A 33 -23.91 -13.31 -30.52
C GLU A 33 -24.84 -12.16 -30.09
N ARG A 34 -25.39 -12.19 -28.87
CA ARG A 34 -26.16 -11.07 -28.32
C ARG A 34 -25.32 -9.79 -28.22
N VAL A 35 -24.11 -9.88 -27.68
CA VAL A 35 -23.20 -8.72 -27.56
C VAL A 35 -22.78 -8.20 -28.94
N ILE A 36 -22.56 -9.09 -29.92
CA ILE A 36 -22.27 -8.68 -31.31
C ILE A 36 -23.43 -7.88 -31.92
N VAL A 37 -24.69 -8.27 -31.65
CA VAL A 37 -25.86 -7.52 -32.12
C VAL A 37 -25.93 -6.14 -31.47
N ILE A 38 -25.70 -6.06 -30.16
CA ILE A 38 -25.64 -4.79 -29.42
C ILE A 38 -24.58 -3.88 -30.03
N MET A 39 -23.36 -4.38 -30.23
CA MET A 39 -22.25 -3.61 -30.82
C MET A 39 -22.54 -3.13 -32.24
N ARG A 40 -23.23 -3.91 -33.07
CA ARG A 40 -23.64 -3.50 -34.42
C ARG A 40 -24.75 -2.44 -34.41
N GLY A 41 -25.53 -2.35 -33.34
CA GLY A 41 -26.59 -1.35 -33.17
C GLY A 41 -26.07 0.03 -32.71
N ILE A 42 -24.83 0.11 -32.20
CA ILE A 42 -24.22 1.36 -31.75
C ILE A 42 -23.82 2.20 -32.96
N LYS A 43 -24.41 3.39 -33.07
CA LYS A 43 -24.16 4.36 -34.16
C LYS A 43 -22.97 5.29 -33.91
N ALA A 44 -22.34 5.20 -32.75
CA ALA A 44 -21.21 6.04 -32.39
C ALA A 44 -19.96 5.63 -33.20
N THR A 45 -19.28 6.60 -33.81
CA THR A 45 -18.02 6.41 -34.55
C THR A 45 -16.79 6.66 -33.71
N ASP A 46 -16.95 7.28 -32.54
CA ASP A 46 -15.85 7.66 -31.65
C ASP A 46 -15.60 6.57 -30.61
N SER A 47 -14.33 6.22 -30.39
CA SER A 47 -13.92 5.19 -29.42
C SER A 47 -14.48 5.42 -28.02
N ALA A 48 -14.48 6.67 -27.55
CA ALA A 48 -15.02 7.05 -26.24
C ALA A 48 -16.55 6.94 -26.18
N GLY A 49 -17.26 7.29 -27.25
CA GLY A 49 -18.72 7.17 -27.33
C GLY A 49 -19.17 5.70 -27.38
N ILE A 50 -18.40 4.85 -28.07
CA ILE A 50 -18.63 3.41 -28.09
C ILE A 50 -18.43 2.84 -26.68
N SER A 51 -17.31 3.13 -26.02
CA SER A 51 -17.06 2.67 -24.64
C SER A 51 -18.15 3.11 -23.65
N ALA A 52 -18.62 4.36 -23.74
CA ALA A 52 -19.67 4.87 -22.87
C ALA A 52 -21.03 4.19 -23.09
N GLU A 53 -21.37 3.81 -24.32
CA GLU A 53 -22.58 3.03 -24.60
C GLU A 53 -22.45 1.56 -24.17
N LEU A 54 -21.26 0.96 -24.31
CA LEU A 54 -21.02 -0.40 -23.78
C LEU A 54 -21.08 -0.44 -22.25
N ALA A 55 -20.56 0.58 -21.57
CA ALA A 55 -20.57 0.66 -20.11
C ALA A 55 -21.99 0.72 -19.50
N LYS A 56 -23.03 1.04 -20.29
CA LYS A 56 -24.43 1.03 -19.84
C LYS A 56 -25.05 -0.37 -19.82
N SER A 57 -24.47 -1.34 -20.52
CA SER A 57 -25.03 -2.68 -20.69
C SER A 57 -24.20 -3.71 -19.92
N ASP A 58 -24.80 -4.28 -18.87
CA ASP A 58 -24.18 -5.35 -18.06
C ASP A 58 -23.96 -6.64 -18.90
N ASP A 59 -24.74 -6.82 -19.97
CA ASP A 59 -24.69 -7.98 -20.87
C ASP A 59 -23.37 -8.13 -21.62
N VAL A 60 -22.61 -7.04 -21.77
CA VAL A 60 -21.32 -7.02 -22.46
C VAL A 60 -20.31 -7.94 -21.78
N VAL A 61 -20.34 -8.03 -20.44
CA VAL A 61 -19.36 -8.78 -19.65
C VAL A 61 -19.73 -10.27 -19.58
N SER A 62 -21.02 -10.59 -19.66
CA SER A 62 -21.60 -11.95 -19.54
C SER A 62 -20.88 -13.05 -20.34
N PRO A 63 -20.64 -12.91 -21.67
CA PRO A 63 -19.98 -13.97 -22.44
C PRO A 63 -18.56 -14.27 -21.95
N PHE A 64 -17.85 -13.27 -21.45
CA PHE A 64 -16.49 -13.43 -20.96
C PHE A 64 -16.46 -14.07 -19.58
N LEU A 65 -17.42 -13.74 -18.69
CA LEU A 65 -17.56 -14.41 -17.39
C LEU A 65 -17.91 -15.89 -17.56
N LEU A 66 -18.80 -16.21 -18.50
CA LEU A 66 -19.12 -17.60 -18.86
C LEU A 66 -17.90 -18.29 -19.48
N GLY A 67 -17.14 -17.59 -20.31
CA GLY A 67 -15.86 -18.05 -20.87
C GLY A 67 -14.85 -18.42 -19.80
N CYS A 68 -14.69 -17.59 -18.77
CA CYS A 68 -13.83 -17.88 -17.63
C CYS A 68 -14.30 -19.11 -16.83
N LYS A 69 -15.62 -19.31 -16.69
CA LYS A 69 -16.22 -20.47 -15.99
C LYS A 69 -16.13 -21.79 -16.78
N SER A 70 -15.77 -21.75 -18.07
CA SER A 70 -15.74 -22.94 -18.94
C SER A 70 -14.62 -23.95 -18.61
N ASN A 71 -13.63 -23.57 -17.78
CA ASN A 71 -12.43 -24.35 -17.48
C ASN A 71 -11.58 -24.78 -18.70
N ASN A 72 -11.85 -24.24 -19.89
CA ASN A 72 -11.04 -24.48 -21.07
C ASN A 72 -9.99 -23.38 -21.22
N HIS A 73 -8.72 -23.73 -21.05
CA HIS A 73 -7.61 -22.77 -21.04
C HIS A 73 -7.61 -21.80 -22.24
N LYS A 74 -7.94 -22.28 -23.46
CA LYS A 74 -8.02 -21.40 -24.65
C LYS A 74 -9.16 -20.38 -24.56
N LEU A 75 -10.33 -20.80 -24.09
CA LEU A 75 -11.50 -19.93 -23.91
C LEU A 75 -11.27 -18.93 -22.78
N VAL A 76 -10.66 -19.36 -21.68
CA VAL A 76 -10.29 -18.49 -20.55
C VAL A 76 -9.28 -17.44 -21.01
N ALA A 77 -8.21 -17.84 -21.68
CA ALA A 77 -7.17 -16.92 -22.14
C ALA A 77 -7.71 -15.86 -23.14
N ALA A 78 -8.64 -16.25 -24.02
CA ALA A 78 -9.32 -15.33 -24.91
C ALA A 78 -10.27 -14.39 -24.14
N SER A 79 -11.04 -14.92 -23.19
CA SER A 79 -12.00 -14.14 -22.39
C SER A 79 -11.32 -13.10 -21.51
N VAL A 80 -10.22 -13.48 -20.84
CA VAL A 80 -9.42 -12.56 -20.01
C VAL A 80 -8.76 -11.49 -20.87
N GLN A 81 -8.30 -11.83 -22.08
CA GLN A 81 -7.77 -10.84 -23.04
C GLN A 81 -8.83 -9.80 -23.41
N CYS A 82 -10.05 -10.25 -23.76
CA CYS A 82 -11.15 -9.36 -24.12
C CYS A 82 -11.52 -8.45 -22.94
N LEU A 83 -11.60 -9.02 -21.73
CA LEU A 83 -11.88 -8.26 -20.51
C LEU A 83 -10.81 -7.19 -20.25
N GLN A 84 -9.52 -7.53 -20.44
CA GLN A 84 -8.43 -6.55 -20.30
C GLN A 84 -8.62 -5.36 -21.25
N GLN A 85 -8.98 -5.61 -22.51
CA GLN A 85 -9.24 -4.54 -23.48
C GLN A 85 -10.45 -3.69 -23.08
N LEU A 86 -11.55 -4.32 -22.67
CA LEU A 86 -12.74 -3.60 -22.21
C LEU A 86 -12.46 -2.72 -20.99
N VAL A 87 -11.72 -3.25 -20.03
CA VAL A 87 -11.30 -2.51 -18.84
C VAL A 87 -10.43 -1.31 -19.24
N SER A 88 -9.44 -1.52 -20.12
CA SER A 88 -8.51 -0.47 -20.55
C SER A 88 -9.19 0.67 -21.31
N HIS A 89 -10.33 0.38 -21.95
CA HIS A 89 -11.12 1.35 -22.69
C HIS A 89 -12.36 1.87 -21.93
N GLN A 90 -12.48 1.61 -20.63
CA GLN A 90 -13.61 2.05 -19.80
C GLN A 90 -15.00 1.57 -20.30
N ALA A 91 -15.05 0.38 -20.89
CA ALA A 91 -16.26 -0.18 -21.51
C ALA A 91 -17.02 -1.18 -20.61
N VAL A 92 -16.66 -1.27 -19.32
CA VAL A 92 -17.27 -2.20 -18.35
C VAL A 92 -18.23 -1.46 -17.43
N SER A 93 -19.41 -2.04 -17.19
CA SER A 93 -20.35 -1.49 -16.20
C SER A 93 -19.83 -1.62 -14.76
N PRO A 94 -19.96 -0.59 -13.91
CA PRO A 94 -19.54 -0.64 -12.50
C PRO A 94 -20.10 -1.81 -11.69
N ARG A 95 -21.31 -2.28 -12.02
CA ARG A 95 -21.97 -3.39 -11.32
C ARG A 95 -21.30 -4.73 -11.62
N SER A 96 -20.83 -4.90 -12.84
CA SER A 96 -20.19 -6.13 -13.31
C SER A 96 -18.72 -6.24 -12.90
N ILE A 97 -18.09 -5.14 -12.42
CA ILE A 97 -16.67 -5.16 -12.00
C ILE A 97 -16.45 -6.15 -10.86
N ARG A 98 -17.31 -6.15 -9.84
CA ARG A 98 -17.19 -7.11 -8.73
C ARG A 98 -17.33 -8.55 -9.22
N GLU A 99 -18.34 -8.83 -10.05
CA GLU A 99 -18.51 -10.19 -10.58
C GLU A 99 -17.31 -10.62 -11.45
N ALA A 100 -16.73 -9.67 -12.21
CA ALA A 100 -15.52 -9.89 -12.98
C ALA A 100 -14.32 -10.20 -12.08
N LEU A 101 -14.05 -9.39 -11.05
CA LEU A 101 -12.96 -9.64 -10.10
C LEU A 101 -13.10 -11.00 -9.41
N GLY A 102 -14.31 -11.33 -8.93
CA GLY A 102 -14.59 -12.65 -8.36
C GLY A 102 -14.33 -13.79 -9.34
N THR A 103 -14.75 -13.64 -10.60
CA THR A 103 -14.50 -14.64 -11.64
C THR A 103 -13.02 -14.74 -12.00
N LEU A 104 -12.30 -13.63 -12.10
CA LEU A 104 -10.84 -13.60 -12.33
C LEU A 104 -10.08 -14.29 -11.19
N ASN A 105 -10.57 -14.17 -9.96
CA ASN A 105 -9.98 -14.87 -8.82
C ASN A 105 -10.10 -16.39 -8.96
N THR A 106 -11.23 -16.88 -9.48
CA THR A 106 -11.40 -18.32 -9.74
C THR A 106 -10.44 -18.84 -10.81
N VAL A 107 -10.06 -18.03 -11.80
CA VAL A 107 -9.16 -18.43 -12.89
C VAL A 107 -7.69 -18.05 -12.65
N SER A 108 -7.37 -17.40 -11.52
CA SER A 108 -6.03 -16.89 -11.20
C SER A 108 -4.95 -17.99 -11.07
N HIS A 109 -5.35 -19.24 -10.90
CA HIS A 109 -4.44 -20.38 -10.79
C HIS A 109 -4.09 -21.01 -12.15
N LEU A 110 -4.70 -20.57 -13.25
CA LEU A 110 -4.52 -21.15 -14.58
C LEU A 110 -3.36 -20.45 -15.30
N GLY A 111 -2.23 -21.11 -15.52
CA GLY A 111 -1.17 -20.68 -16.46
C GLY A 111 -0.51 -19.31 -16.20
N MET A 112 0.77 -19.16 -16.57
CA MET A 112 1.48 -17.88 -16.42
C MET A 112 0.85 -16.76 -17.28
N ASP A 113 0.41 -17.08 -18.49
CA ASP A 113 -0.10 -16.11 -19.46
C ASP A 113 -1.39 -15.43 -19.00
N ILE A 114 -2.31 -16.18 -18.39
CA ILE A 114 -3.55 -15.64 -17.82
C ILE A 114 -3.23 -14.84 -16.55
N GLN A 115 -2.33 -15.32 -15.69
CA GLN A 115 -1.92 -14.60 -14.47
C GLN A 115 -1.40 -13.20 -14.77
N VAL A 116 -0.52 -13.06 -15.77
CA VAL A 116 0.02 -11.74 -16.16
C VAL A 116 -1.08 -10.84 -16.72
N LYS A 117 -2.00 -11.37 -17.53
CA LYS A 117 -3.14 -10.58 -18.06
C LYS A 117 -4.09 -10.11 -16.95
N ILE A 118 -4.34 -10.96 -15.95
CA ILE A 118 -5.11 -10.57 -14.75
C ILE A 118 -4.41 -9.40 -14.05
N LEU A 119 -3.11 -9.51 -13.77
CA LEU A 119 -2.34 -8.43 -13.12
C LEU A 119 -2.39 -7.12 -13.91
N GLN A 120 -2.27 -7.19 -15.23
CA GLN A 120 -2.35 -6.01 -16.12
C GLN A 120 -3.75 -5.36 -16.13
N MET A 121 -4.79 -6.06 -15.67
CA MET A 121 -6.16 -5.53 -15.58
C MET A 121 -6.44 -4.86 -14.23
N VAL A 122 -5.80 -5.30 -13.14
CA VAL A 122 -6.07 -4.79 -11.79
C VAL A 122 -5.77 -3.29 -11.67
N LEU A 123 -4.62 -2.83 -12.15
CA LEU A 123 -4.25 -1.41 -12.04
C LEU A 123 -5.20 -0.49 -12.82
N PRO A 124 -5.55 -0.76 -14.10
CA PRO A 124 -6.57 0.00 -14.81
C PRO A 124 -7.94 0.00 -14.11
N LEU A 125 -8.35 -1.11 -13.46
CA LEU A 125 -9.59 -1.12 -12.67
C LEU A 125 -9.53 -0.09 -11.53
N VAL A 126 -8.39 0.01 -10.84
CA VAL A 126 -8.20 0.96 -9.73
C VAL A 126 -7.90 2.38 -10.22
N THR A 127 -7.37 2.60 -11.41
CA THR A 127 -7.02 3.96 -11.87
C THR A 127 -8.08 4.61 -12.76
N MET A 128 -8.80 3.83 -13.56
CA MET A 128 -9.72 4.34 -14.58
C MET A 128 -11.19 4.35 -14.14
N TYR A 129 -11.57 3.49 -13.20
CA TYR A 129 -12.95 3.41 -12.69
C TYR A 129 -13.09 4.15 -11.36
N ASP A 130 -12.85 5.46 -11.42
CA ASP A 130 -13.07 6.35 -10.30
C ASP A 130 -14.56 6.34 -9.90
N GLY A 131 -14.82 6.35 -8.61
CA GLY A 131 -16.16 6.31 -7.99
C GLY A 131 -16.76 4.91 -7.81
N CYS A 132 -16.15 3.87 -8.40
CA CYS A 132 -16.75 2.53 -8.46
C CYS A 132 -15.98 1.46 -7.67
N VAL A 133 -14.65 1.57 -7.64
CA VAL A 133 -13.78 0.61 -6.95
C VAL A 133 -13.51 1.06 -5.52
N PHE A 134 -14.53 0.82 -4.73
CA PHE A 134 -14.74 1.00 -3.30
C PHE A 134 -14.54 -0.17 -2.32
N GLY A 135 -13.93 -0.01 -1.14
CA GLY A 135 -14.11 -0.94 -0.02
C GLY A 135 -13.89 -2.41 -0.39
N GLU A 136 -14.92 -3.25 -0.24
CA GLU A 136 -14.87 -4.67 -0.59
C GLU A 136 -14.41 -4.96 -2.05
N THR A 137 -14.74 -4.11 -3.02
CA THR A 137 -14.27 -4.30 -4.41
C THR A 137 -12.77 -4.00 -4.54
N LEU A 138 -12.25 -3.05 -3.76
CA LEU A 138 -10.81 -2.80 -3.65
C LEU A 138 -10.11 -3.97 -2.94
N VAL A 139 -10.73 -4.53 -1.89
CA VAL A 139 -10.22 -5.72 -1.20
C VAL A 139 -10.07 -6.89 -2.17
N GLU A 140 -11.08 -7.17 -2.99
CA GLU A 140 -10.99 -8.23 -4.02
C GLU A 140 -9.85 -7.98 -5.04
N ALA A 141 -9.63 -6.73 -5.43
CA ALA A 141 -8.52 -6.36 -6.32
C ALA A 141 -7.15 -6.56 -5.66
N LEU A 142 -6.99 -6.15 -4.40
CA LEU A 142 -5.76 -6.36 -3.61
C LEU A 142 -5.51 -7.86 -3.36
N HIS A 143 -6.55 -8.63 -3.07
CA HIS A 143 -6.50 -10.08 -2.92
C HIS A 143 -5.93 -10.77 -4.16
N LEU A 144 -6.39 -10.38 -5.36
CA LEU A 144 -5.88 -10.91 -6.61
C LEU A 144 -4.38 -10.68 -6.75
N CYS A 145 -3.91 -9.45 -6.50
CA CYS A 145 -2.49 -9.12 -6.56
C CYS A 145 -1.68 -9.93 -5.53
N LEU A 146 -2.16 -10.03 -4.30
CA LEU A 146 -1.48 -10.78 -3.22
C LEU A 146 -1.46 -12.29 -3.48
N ALA A 147 -2.56 -12.85 -4.00
CA ALA A 147 -2.63 -14.26 -4.37
C ALA A 147 -1.62 -14.59 -5.48
N LEU A 148 -1.52 -13.74 -6.50
CA LEU A 148 -0.56 -13.91 -7.59
C LEU A 148 0.88 -13.62 -7.16
N GLN A 149 1.09 -12.75 -6.18
CA GLN A 149 2.41 -12.52 -5.58
C GLN A 149 2.95 -13.77 -4.86
N ARG A 150 2.09 -14.68 -4.39
CA ARG A 150 2.52 -15.97 -3.83
C ARG A 150 2.88 -17.03 -4.89
N SER A 151 2.82 -16.69 -6.18
CA SER A 151 3.20 -17.60 -7.26
C SER A 151 4.69 -17.98 -7.16
N ARG A 152 5.00 -19.24 -7.50
CA ARG A 152 6.38 -19.73 -7.60
C ARG A 152 7.10 -19.19 -8.83
N ASP A 153 6.35 -18.69 -9.80
CA ASP A 153 6.90 -18.11 -11.00
C ASP A 153 7.45 -16.71 -10.72
N LEU A 154 8.75 -16.51 -10.97
CA LEU A 154 9.43 -15.26 -10.67
C LEU A 154 8.92 -14.08 -11.52
N ILE A 155 8.43 -14.33 -12.74
CA ILE A 155 7.86 -13.28 -13.58
C ILE A 155 6.55 -12.81 -12.95
N VAL A 156 5.67 -13.75 -12.61
CA VAL A 156 4.37 -13.43 -11.99
C VAL A 156 4.54 -12.80 -10.62
N ASN A 157 5.42 -13.35 -9.78
CA ASN A 157 5.72 -12.82 -8.44
C ASN A 157 6.22 -11.36 -8.49
N ASN A 158 7.21 -11.07 -9.35
CA ASN A 158 7.76 -9.72 -9.47
C ASN A 158 6.78 -8.75 -10.12
N THR A 159 6.05 -9.18 -11.16
CA THR A 159 5.00 -8.36 -11.77
C THR A 159 3.90 -8.06 -10.76
N ALA A 160 3.46 -9.04 -9.97
CA ALA A 160 2.45 -8.84 -8.93
C ALA A 160 2.92 -7.85 -7.87
N ALA A 161 4.17 -7.96 -7.39
CA ALA A 161 4.74 -7.01 -6.45
C ALA A 161 4.84 -5.58 -7.01
N ALA A 162 5.15 -5.43 -8.30
CA ALA A 162 5.18 -4.13 -8.97
C ALA A 162 3.77 -3.52 -9.12
N ILE A 163 2.80 -4.31 -9.57
CA ILE A 163 1.41 -3.87 -9.71
C ILE A 163 0.80 -3.56 -8.34
N LEU A 164 1.08 -4.36 -7.31
CA LEU A 164 0.60 -4.10 -5.95
C LEU A 164 1.10 -2.75 -5.42
N ARG A 165 2.38 -2.42 -5.64
CA ARG A 165 2.93 -1.08 -5.32
C ARG A 165 2.16 0.02 -6.05
N GLN A 166 1.90 -0.14 -7.34
CA GLN A 166 1.18 0.85 -8.14
C GLN A 166 -0.29 0.98 -7.70
N VAL A 167 -0.95 -0.12 -7.35
CA VAL A 167 -2.33 -0.10 -6.84
C VAL A 167 -2.40 0.61 -5.51
N VAL A 168 -1.47 0.32 -4.58
CA VAL A 168 -1.42 1.01 -3.28
C VAL A 168 -1.18 2.51 -3.48
N VAL A 169 -0.23 2.91 -4.33
CA VAL A 169 -0.02 4.33 -4.67
C VAL A 169 -1.29 4.95 -5.25
N ALA A 170 -1.96 4.27 -6.18
CA ALA A 170 -3.21 4.75 -6.78
C ALA A 170 -4.35 4.94 -5.76
N VAL A 171 -4.40 4.11 -4.69
CA VAL A 171 -5.36 4.29 -3.60
C VAL A 171 -5.12 5.63 -2.89
N PHE A 172 -3.88 6.01 -2.64
CA PHE A 172 -3.55 7.29 -2.01
C PHE A 172 -3.66 8.48 -2.98
N ASP A 173 -3.38 8.29 -4.28
CA ASP A 173 -3.65 9.31 -5.31
C ASP A 173 -5.13 9.72 -5.34
N ARG A 174 -6.04 8.76 -5.13
CA ARG A 174 -7.48 9.05 -5.05
C ARG A 174 -7.83 9.87 -3.82
N VAL A 175 -7.14 9.69 -2.70
CA VAL A 175 -7.31 10.55 -1.51
C VAL A 175 -6.88 11.97 -1.82
N VAL A 176 -5.75 12.15 -2.54
CA VAL A 176 -5.31 13.48 -2.99
C VAL A 176 -6.38 14.15 -3.86
N ALA A 177 -7.03 13.39 -4.74
CA ALA A 177 -8.11 13.91 -5.58
C ALA A 177 -9.34 14.29 -4.74
N GLU A 178 -9.79 13.41 -3.84
CA GLU A 178 -10.92 13.65 -2.94
C GLU A 178 -10.69 14.88 -2.06
N ASP A 179 -9.48 15.04 -1.52
CA ASP A 179 -9.09 16.19 -0.70
C ASP A 179 -9.10 17.51 -1.46
N ARG A 180 -8.76 17.49 -2.76
CA ARG A 180 -8.81 18.68 -3.61
C ARG A 180 -10.24 19.10 -3.91
N GLU A 181 -11.13 18.13 -4.11
CA GLU A 181 -12.56 18.39 -4.36
C GLU A 181 -13.26 18.97 -3.13
N HIS A 182 -12.88 18.52 -1.93
CA HIS A 182 -13.47 18.98 -0.66
C HIS A 182 -12.69 20.15 -0.01
N ALA A 183 -11.65 20.68 -0.67
CA ALA A 183 -10.87 21.79 -0.14
C ALA A 183 -11.71 23.08 0.03
N ASP A 184 -12.69 23.28 -0.85
CA ASP A 184 -13.59 24.44 -0.81
C ASP A 184 -14.65 24.31 0.30
N ASP A 185 -15.11 23.09 0.59
CA ASP A 185 -16.08 22.80 1.66
C ASP A 185 -15.44 22.89 3.06
N ASP A 186 -14.21 22.38 3.21
CA ASP A 186 -13.44 22.45 4.46
C ASP A 186 -13.14 23.90 4.90
N ALA A 187 -13.09 24.85 3.95
CA ALA A 187 -12.87 26.26 4.25
C ALA A 187 -14.09 26.95 4.90
N ILE A 188 -15.28 26.39 4.73
CA ILE A 188 -16.55 26.95 5.24
C ILE A 188 -16.89 26.38 6.63
N ASP A 189 -16.48 25.15 6.94
CA ASP A 189 -16.83 24.42 8.18
C ASP A 189 -15.73 24.44 9.26
N SER A 190 -15.02 25.57 9.41
CA SER A 190 -13.98 25.75 10.44
C SER A 190 -14.50 25.80 11.90
N GLY A 191 -15.73 25.34 12.14
CA GLY A 191 -16.38 25.27 13.45
C GLY A 191 -16.54 23.84 13.96
N GLN A 192 -15.56 23.36 14.75
CA GLN A 192 -15.69 22.20 15.64
C GLN A 192 -16.34 20.93 15.04
N CYS A 193 -15.68 20.33 14.04
CA CYS A 193 -15.89 18.92 13.72
C CYS A 193 -14.60 18.15 14.06
N ASP A 194 -14.72 17.05 14.82
CA ASP A 194 -13.59 16.16 15.12
C ASP A 194 -12.94 15.75 13.78
N THR A 195 -11.71 16.20 13.55
CA THR A 195 -11.00 16.03 12.25
C THR A 195 -10.93 14.55 11.85
N THR A 196 -10.87 13.65 12.83
CA THR A 196 -10.92 12.20 12.63
C THR A 196 -12.27 11.66 12.14
N ALA A 197 -13.38 12.29 12.53
CA ALA A 197 -14.71 11.90 12.08
C ALA A 197 -14.97 12.36 10.63
N ALA A 198 -14.48 13.55 10.27
CA ALA A 198 -14.49 14.06 8.90
C ALA A 198 -13.62 13.19 7.96
N ASP A 199 -12.41 12.84 8.40
CA ASP A 199 -11.50 11.93 7.68
C ASP A 199 -12.17 10.57 7.39
N MET A 200 -12.94 10.03 8.34
CA MET A 200 -13.62 8.74 8.20
C MET A 200 -14.93 8.79 7.41
N SER A 201 -15.44 9.99 7.10
CA SER A 201 -16.62 10.19 6.25
C SER A 201 -16.26 10.14 4.76
N ARG A 202 -15.01 10.46 4.42
CA ARG A 202 -14.45 10.40 3.06
C ARG A 202 -14.19 8.96 2.66
N ARG A 203 -14.66 8.56 1.46
CA ARG A 203 -14.69 7.13 1.09
C ARG A 203 -13.29 6.63 0.76
N TYR A 204 -12.51 7.42 0.03
CA TYR A 204 -11.15 7.01 -0.33
C TYR A 204 -10.18 7.19 0.83
N ALA A 205 -10.33 8.25 1.63
CA ALA A 205 -9.54 8.42 2.85
C ALA A 205 -9.75 7.22 3.81
N LYS A 206 -10.99 6.73 3.94
CA LYS A 206 -11.32 5.52 4.71
C LYS A 206 -10.66 4.26 4.16
N ASP A 207 -10.71 4.03 2.85
CA ASP A 207 -10.05 2.88 2.23
C ASP A 207 -8.52 2.95 2.42
N ALA A 208 -7.92 4.11 2.21
CA ALA A 208 -6.48 4.34 2.41
C ALA A 208 -6.06 4.15 3.88
N TYR A 209 -6.89 4.58 4.83
CA TYR A 209 -6.69 4.36 6.26
C TYR A 209 -6.60 2.86 6.57
N PHE A 210 -7.56 2.06 6.09
CA PHE A 210 -7.56 0.62 6.34
C PHE A 210 -6.42 -0.11 5.63
N VAL A 211 -6.07 0.31 4.41
CA VAL A 211 -4.90 -0.22 3.70
C VAL A 211 -3.62 0.08 4.50
N LEU A 212 -3.43 1.31 4.98
CA LEU A 212 -2.26 1.67 5.80
C LEU A 212 -2.21 0.88 7.11
N GLN A 213 -3.35 0.74 7.78
CA GLN A 213 -3.48 -0.04 9.01
C GLN A 213 -3.04 -1.49 8.78
N ASP A 214 -3.56 -2.13 7.75
CA ASP A 214 -3.24 -3.51 7.44
C ASP A 214 -1.79 -3.70 7.00
N LEU A 215 -1.22 -2.76 6.25
CA LEU A 215 0.22 -2.79 5.94
C LEU A 215 1.06 -2.76 7.23
N CYS A 216 0.68 -1.95 8.22
CA CYS A 216 1.37 -1.92 9.51
C CYS A 216 1.21 -3.23 10.30
N LEU A 217 0.02 -3.85 10.28
CA LEU A 217 -0.23 -5.14 10.91
C LEU A 217 0.59 -6.26 10.25
N LEU A 218 0.59 -6.31 8.92
CA LEU A 218 1.35 -7.29 8.15
C LEU A 218 2.86 -7.12 8.35
N ALA A 219 3.36 -5.88 8.49
CA ALA A 219 4.77 -5.62 8.78
C ALA A 219 5.21 -6.23 10.13
N ALA A 220 4.32 -6.18 11.12
CA ALA A 220 4.50 -6.79 12.43
C ALA A 220 4.23 -8.31 12.47
N GLY A 221 3.85 -8.91 11.33
CA GLY A 221 3.51 -10.33 11.24
C GLY A 221 2.15 -10.70 11.84
N SER A 222 1.25 -9.73 11.99
CA SER A 222 -0.15 -9.93 12.41
C SER A 222 -1.09 -10.06 11.21
N ASP A 223 -2.24 -10.69 11.41
CA ASP A 223 -3.26 -10.82 10.35
C ASP A 223 -3.87 -9.47 9.99
N SER A 224 -4.14 -9.28 8.69
CA SER A 224 -4.81 -8.08 8.17
C SER A 224 -6.32 -8.17 8.33
N ILE A 225 -6.99 -7.06 8.64
CA ILE A 225 -8.42 -7.02 8.97
C ILE A 225 -9.25 -6.68 7.73
N PHE A 226 -8.84 -5.68 6.97
CA PHE A 226 -9.54 -5.18 5.80
C PHE A 226 -9.20 -5.99 4.55
N ILE A 227 -7.90 -6.17 4.29
CA ILE A 227 -7.37 -7.00 3.22
C ILE A 227 -7.55 -8.49 3.55
N ARG A 228 -7.82 -8.95 4.77
CA ARG A 228 -8.14 -10.37 5.07
C ARG A 228 -7.14 -11.39 4.51
N VAL A 229 -5.86 -11.16 4.78
CA VAL A 229 -4.73 -12.01 4.38
C VAL A 229 -3.87 -12.34 5.61
N ASP A 230 -3.50 -13.62 5.74
CA ASP A 230 -2.79 -14.17 6.91
C ASP A 230 -1.29 -13.82 6.94
N SER A 231 -0.61 -13.85 5.79
CA SER A 231 0.83 -13.56 5.73
C SER A 231 1.29 -13.07 4.36
N VAL A 232 2.21 -12.11 4.37
CA VAL A 232 2.85 -11.56 3.17
C VAL A 232 4.34 -11.49 3.45
N ASP A 233 5.16 -11.53 2.40
CA ASP A 233 6.60 -11.28 2.54
C ASP A 233 6.85 -9.93 3.22
N GLN A 234 7.55 -9.96 4.35
CA GLN A 234 7.80 -8.76 5.16
C GLN A 234 8.59 -7.71 4.36
N GLY A 235 9.49 -8.13 3.48
CA GLY A 235 10.25 -7.23 2.60
C GLY A 235 9.33 -6.45 1.66
N LEU A 236 8.39 -7.14 1.01
CA LEU A 236 7.37 -6.51 0.19
C LEU A 236 6.52 -5.51 0.98
N VAL A 237 6.05 -5.88 2.18
CA VAL A 237 5.22 -4.98 3.00
C VAL A 237 5.98 -3.71 3.37
N LEU A 238 7.26 -3.83 3.76
CA LEU A 238 8.10 -2.65 4.01
C LEU A 238 8.30 -1.81 2.74
N ASP A 239 8.45 -2.43 1.57
CA ASP A 239 8.55 -1.72 0.28
C ASP A 239 7.23 -0.99 -0.06
N LEU A 240 6.07 -1.56 0.30
CA LEU A 240 4.76 -0.90 0.14
C LEU A 240 4.64 0.31 1.07
N ILE A 241 4.99 0.17 2.36
CA ILE A 241 4.97 1.27 3.33
C ILE A 241 5.93 2.39 2.88
N GLU A 242 7.15 2.03 2.47
CA GLU A 242 8.13 2.98 1.93
C GLU A 242 7.55 3.74 0.73
N SER A 243 6.90 3.03 -0.21
CA SER A 243 6.28 3.64 -1.39
C SER A 243 5.15 4.61 -1.01
N VAL A 244 4.32 4.27 -0.03
CA VAL A 244 3.23 5.14 0.46
C VAL A 244 3.82 6.41 1.07
N LEU A 245 4.76 6.27 2.00
CA LEU A 245 5.38 7.40 2.68
C LEU A 245 6.16 8.30 1.71
N THR A 246 6.86 7.72 0.73
CA THR A 246 7.65 8.49 -0.25
C THR A 246 6.78 9.37 -1.14
N ASN A 247 5.61 8.88 -1.57
CA ASN A 247 4.77 9.57 -2.54
C ASN A 247 3.66 10.42 -1.88
N HIS A 248 3.22 10.07 -0.67
CA HIS A 248 2.01 10.64 -0.06
C HIS A 248 2.19 11.12 1.39
N ALA A 249 3.42 11.43 1.82
CA ALA A 249 3.67 11.99 3.16
C ALA A 249 2.76 13.19 3.48
N ALA A 250 2.56 14.11 2.53
CA ALA A 250 1.72 15.29 2.70
C ALA A 250 0.22 14.96 2.93
N VAL A 251 -0.28 13.88 2.33
CA VAL A 251 -1.67 13.41 2.55
C VAL A 251 -1.79 12.82 3.95
N ILE A 252 -0.80 12.02 4.33
CA ILE A 252 -0.77 11.37 5.64
C ILE A 252 -0.72 12.40 6.76
N THR A 253 0.07 13.47 6.62
CA THR A 253 0.15 14.53 7.63
C THR A 253 -1.12 15.38 7.72
N ARG A 254 -1.91 15.47 6.66
CA ARG A 254 -3.21 16.16 6.65
C ARG A 254 -4.28 15.37 7.40
N HIS A 255 -4.28 14.04 7.31
CA HIS A 255 -5.27 13.18 7.98
C HIS A 255 -4.77 12.71 9.34
N THR A 256 -5.41 13.19 10.41
CA THR A 256 -4.99 12.87 11.80
C THR A 256 -5.08 11.37 12.07
N ALA A 257 -6.09 10.70 11.53
CA ALA A 257 -6.28 9.26 11.71
C ALA A 257 -5.10 8.42 11.16
N MET A 258 -4.53 8.83 10.02
CA MET A 258 -3.38 8.14 9.41
C MET A 258 -2.10 8.37 10.23
N VAL A 259 -1.87 9.59 10.73
CA VAL A 259 -0.75 9.89 11.64
C VAL A 259 -0.82 9.02 12.91
N GLN A 260 -2.03 8.82 13.47
CA GLN A 260 -2.19 7.95 14.64
C GLN A 260 -1.81 6.49 14.36
N ILE A 261 -2.10 5.95 13.17
CA ILE A 261 -1.63 4.62 12.79
C ILE A 261 -0.10 4.56 12.82
N LEU A 262 0.56 5.56 12.23
CA LEU A 262 2.03 5.60 12.22
C LEU A 262 2.61 5.65 13.63
N ARG A 263 1.98 6.43 14.51
CA ARG A 263 2.36 6.56 15.94
C ARG A 263 2.16 5.28 16.73
N GLU A 264 0.97 4.68 16.65
CA GLU A 264 0.58 3.57 17.53
C GLU A 264 1.06 2.21 17.03
N ARG A 265 1.30 2.06 15.73
CA ARG A 265 1.62 0.78 15.09
C ARG A 265 3.00 0.78 14.46
N LEU A 266 3.24 1.70 13.50
CA LEU A 266 4.47 1.64 12.70
C LEU A 266 5.71 2.02 13.51
N ALA A 267 5.65 3.07 14.32
CA ALA A 267 6.80 3.53 15.09
C ALA A 267 7.25 2.51 16.17
N PRO A 268 6.35 1.94 17.00
CA PRO A 268 6.73 0.87 17.94
C PRO A 268 7.29 -0.36 17.24
N PHE A 269 6.72 -0.74 16.09
CA PHE A 269 7.24 -1.82 15.26
C PHE A 269 8.69 -1.54 14.83
N ILE A 270 8.98 -0.35 14.28
CA ILE A 270 10.34 0.04 13.87
C ILE A 270 11.32 -0.03 15.06
N VAL A 271 10.93 0.48 16.23
CA VAL A 271 11.79 0.41 17.43
C VAL A 271 12.11 -1.04 17.80
N SER A 272 11.09 -1.92 17.82
CA SER A 272 11.29 -3.35 18.10
C SER A 272 12.16 -4.04 17.03
N PHE A 273 11.97 -3.65 15.76
CA PHE A 273 12.68 -4.21 14.63
C PHE A 273 14.20 -4.00 14.73
N PHE A 274 14.64 -2.81 15.16
CA PHE A 274 16.05 -2.54 15.41
C PHE A 274 16.56 -3.24 16.68
N ALA A 275 15.74 -3.37 17.72
CA ALA A 275 16.12 -4.11 18.93
C ALA A 275 16.39 -5.60 18.64
N ASP A 276 15.63 -6.19 17.72
CA ASP A 276 15.71 -7.61 17.38
C ASP A 276 16.86 -7.96 16.40
N LYS A 277 17.63 -6.97 15.93
CA LYS A 277 18.77 -7.14 15.02
C LYS A 277 18.41 -7.93 13.75
N ALA A 278 17.32 -7.51 13.10
CA ALA A 278 16.83 -8.04 11.83
C ALA A 278 17.93 -8.21 10.73
N PRO A 279 17.72 -9.12 9.75
CA PRO A 279 18.69 -9.36 8.69
C PRO A 279 18.86 -8.14 7.77
N PHE A 280 20.04 -8.04 7.16
CA PHE A 280 20.45 -6.90 6.32
C PHE A 280 19.38 -6.45 5.31
N MET A 281 18.78 -7.37 4.55
CA MET A 281 17.80 -7.05 3.50
C MET A 281 16.55 -6.33 4.03
N LEU A 282 16.10 -6.68 5.23
CA LEU A 282 14.97 -6.02 5.88
C LEU A 282 15.43 -4.73 6.58
N ALA A 283 16.63 -4.72 7.15
CA ALA A 283 17.21 -3.53 7.79
C ALA A 283 17.39 -2.37 6.82
N VAL A 284 17.82 -2.63 5.58
CA VAL A 284 17.91 -1.62 4.51
C VAL A 284 16.56 -0.99 4.19
N ARG A 285 15.46 -1.75 4.24
CA ARG A 285 14.11 -1.23 3.97
C ARG A 285 13.59 -0.42 5.16
N CYS A 286 13.72 -0.98 6.36
CA CYS A 286 13.27 -0.32 7.58
C CYS A 286 14.01 1.00 7.85
N ILE A 287 15.33 1.06 7.60
CA ILE A 287 16.08 2.30 7.77
C ILE A 287 15.66 3.40 6.76
N ARG A 288 15.21 3.02 5.55
CA ARG A 288 14.64 3.97 4.59
C ARG A 288 13.31 4.52 5.06
N ILE A 289 12.48 3.70 5.69
CA ILE A 289 11.25 4.17 6.36
C ILE A 289 11.60 5.14 7.49
N VAL A 290 12.59 4.83 8.34
CA VAL A 290 13.07 5.75 9.39
C VAL A 290 13.51 7.10 8.80
N TRP A 291 14.24 7.08 7.70
CA TRP A 291 14.63 8.32 7.01
C TRP A 291 13.41 9.13 6.55
N LEU A 292 12.37 8.49 6.01
CA LEU A 292 11.14 9.19 5.60
C LEU A 292 10.41 9.82 6.80
N PHE A 293 10.43 9.19 7.98
CA PHE A 293 9.91 9.79 9.20
C PHE A 293 10.65 11.08 9.56
N ILE A 294 11.98 11.02 9.58
CA ILE A 294 12.83 12.18 9.92
C ILE A 294 12.66 13.29 8.86
N ARG A 295 12.64 12.94 7.58
CA ARG A 295 12.57 13.91 6.48
C ARG A 295 11.21 14.59 6.39
N ASP A 296 10.12 13.82 6.32
CA ASP A 296 8.81 14.34 5.91
C ASP A 296 7.76 14.36 7.04
N LEU A 297 7.97 13.62 8.14
CA LEU A 297 6.97 13.45 9.20
C LEU A 297 7.39 14.03 10.56
N HIS A 298 8.56 14.69 10.65
CA HIS A 298 9.11 15.18 11.91
C HIS A 298 8.21 16.17 12.65
N ASP A 299 7.45 17.00 11.93
CA ASP A 299 6.52 17.96 12.53
C ASP A 299 5.36 17.26 13.28
N GLY A 300 4.81 16.19 12.69
CA GLY A 300 3.65 15.47 13.23
C GLY A 300 4.03 14.34 14.20
N LEU A 301 5.25 13.81 14.11
CA LEU A 301 5.74 12.64 14.85
C LEU A 301 7.07 12.93 15.56
N ALA A 302 7.16 14.10 16.20
CA ALA A 302 8.35 14.57 16.89
C ALA A 302 8.93 13.56 17.91
N PRO A 303 8.16 13.05 18.90
CA PRO A 303 8.74 12.15 19.90
C PRO A 303 9.19 10.81 19.29
N GLU A 304 8.52 10.33 18.23
CA GLU A 304 8.93 9.11 17.54
C GLU A 304 10.23 9.34 16.74
N CYS A 305 10.36 10.49 16.09
CA CYS A 305 11.59 10.87 15.39
C CYS A 305 12.77 11.06 16.34
N GLU A 306 12.56 11.63 17.53
CA GLU A 306 13.57 11.73 18.59
C GLU A 306 14.11 10.35 18.99
N VAL A 307 13.21 9.37 19.17
CA VAL A 307 13.59 7.98 19.47
C VAL A 307 14.38 7.36 18.32
N PHE A 308 13.99 7.59 17.07
CA PHE A 308 14.72 7.08 15.90
C PHE A 308 16.11 7.70 15.76
N LEU A 309 16.23 9.01 15.93
CA LEU A 309 17.51 9.71 15.92
C LEU A 309 18.42 9.18 17.06
N SER A 310 17.86 8.90 18.24
CA SER A 310 18.59 8.27 19.35
C SER A 310 19.01 6.82 19.07
N ILE A 311 18.22 6.07 18.29
CA ILE A 311 18.62 4.74 17.81
C ILE A 311 19.78 4.90 16.81
N ILE A 312 19.68 5.82 15.85
CA ILE A 312 20.72 6.09 14.86
C ILE A 312 22.04 6.47 15.54
N ALA A 313 22.03 7.39 16.52
CA ALA A 313 23.21 7.77 17.27
C ALA A 313 23.89 6.55 17.92
N ARG A 314 23.12 5.69 18.60
CA ARG A 314 23.63 4.45 19.22
C ARG A 314 24.14 3.41 18.23
N LEU A 315 23.57 3.36 17.03
CA LEU A 315 24.05 2.48 15.95
C LEU A 315 25.37 2.97 15.36
N ILE A 316 25.61 4.29 15.38
CA ILE A 316 26.87 4.91 14.92
C ILE A 316 27.97 4.75 15.97
N ASP A 317 27.68 5.15 17.20
CA ASP A 317 28.56 5.05 18.36
C ASP A 317 27.81 4.38 19.52
N PRO A 318 28.10 3.11 19.86
CA PRO A 318 27.49 2.44 21.01
C PRO A 318 27.73 3.14 22.36
N GLY A 319 28.66 4.10 22.42
CA GLY A 319 28.91 4.98 23.57
C GLY A 319 28.12 6.29 23.56
N ALA A 320 27.40 6.62 22.47
CA ALA A 320 26.55 7.80 22.39
C ALA A 320 25.19 7.51 23.06
N GLY A 321 24.99 7.98 24.30
CA GLY A 321 23.66 8.17 24.90
C GLY A 321 23.19 7.11 25.90
N SER A 322 23.19 7.49 27.18
CA SER A 322 22.76 6.74 28.37
C SER A 322 21.24 6.81 28.69
N GLY A 323 20.39 7.39 27.83
CA GLY A 323 18.99 7.71 28.17
C GLY A 323 17.91 6.73 27.67
N ALA A 324 18.00 6.26 26.42
CA ALA A 324 16.87 5.62 25.73
C ALA A 324 16.46 4.22 26.26
N ALA A 325 17.37 3.51 26.94
CA ALA A 325 17.05 2.20 27.52
C ALA A 325 16.05 2.29 28.71
N LYS A 326 15.97 3.44 29.39
CA LYS A 326 15.03 3.65 30.49
C LYS A 326 13.61 3.94 29.99
N ALA A 327 13.45 4.62 28.85
CA ALA A 327 12.16 4.95 28.26
C ALA A 327 11.43 3.70 27.71
N ALA A 328 12.11 2.87 26.91
CA ALA A 328 11.55 1.62 26.38
C ALA A 328 11.20 0.60 27.48
N ALA A 329 11.94 0.61 28.60
CA ALA A 329 11.63 -0.22 29.77
C ALA A 329 10.45 0.32 30.59
N SER A 330 10.18 1.64 30.55
CA SER A 330 9.08 2.27 31.28
C SER A 330 7.72 2.06 30.61
N THR A 331 7.65 2.09 29.28
CA THR A 331 6.40 1.85 28.51
C THR A 331 5.90 0.42 28.67
N ARG A 332 6.79 -0.56 28.92
CA ARG A 332 6.42 -1.96 29.18
C ARG A 332 5.82 -2.19 30.58
N ARG A 333 5.98 -1.27 31.53
CA ARG A 333 5.52 -1.44 32.92
C ARG A 333 4.12 -0.90 33.19
N GLN A 334 3.56 -0.04 32.32
CA GLN A 334 2.25 0.57 32.56
C GLN A 334 1.06 -0.22 31.97
N SER A 335 1.29 -1.31 31.22
CA SER A 335 0.22 -2.06 30.54
C SER A 335 -0.09 -3.46 31.08
N ILE A 336 0.51 -3.90 32.20
CA ILE A 336 0.21 -5.24 32.78
C ILE A 336 -0.15 -5.11 34.25
N SER A 337 -1.41 -4.77 34.50
CA SER A 337 -2.09 -5.02 35.78
C SER A 337 -3.16 -6.07 35.53
N ALA A 338 -2.91 -7.27 36.06
CA ALA A 338 -3.87 -8.24 36.61
C ALA A 338 -3.70 -9.68 36.08
N GLN A 339 -3.25 -10.52 37.01
CA GLN A 339 -3.57 -11.94 37.20
C GLN A 339 -2.64 -13.03 36.59
N HIS A 340 -2.18 -13.85 37.55
CA HIS A 340 -1.60 -15.21 37.51
C HIS A 340 -0.07 -15.38 37.41
N PRO A 341 0.56 -16.08 38.39
CA PRO A 341 2.02 -16.27 38.44
C PRO A 341 2.41 -17.51 37.64
N VAL A 342 3.28 -17.33 36.64
CA VAL A 342 3.95 -18.45 35.95
C VAL A 342 5.46 -18.24 36.07
N ALA A 343 6.13 -19.35 36.37
CA ALA A 343 7.52 -19.46 36.82
C ALA A 343 8.54 -18.60 36.05
N MET A 344 9.33 -17.90 36.84
CA MET A 344 10.45 -17.04 36.46
C MET A 344 11.60 -17.86 35.88
N GLN A 345 11.80 -17.81 34.56
CA GLN A 345 13.09 -18.13 33.94
C GLN A 345 13.98 -16.89 33.95
N PRO A 346 15.30 -17.02 34.19
CA PRO A 346 16.18 -15.88 34.35
C PRO A 346 16.34 -15.15 33.00
N SER A 347 15.96 -13.87 32.99
CA SER A 347 16.27 -12.92 31.92
C SER A 347 17.76 -13.00 31.57
N LYS A 348 18.05 -13.32 30.30
CA LYS A 348 19.38 -13.18 29.73
C LYS A 348 19.82 -11.72 29.87
N THR A 349 20.78 -11.51 30.75
CA THR A 349 21.60 -10.31 30.86
C THR A 349 22.16 -9.95 29.50
N ILE A 350 22.02 -8.67 29.14
CA ILE A 350 22.64 -8.05 27.96
C ILE A 350 24.16 -8.08 28.20
N THR A 351 24.82 -9.15 27.74
CA THR A 351 26.27 -9.28 27.74
C THR A 351 26.72 -9.75 26.37
N GLY A 352 27.36 -8.87 25.61
CA GLY A 352 28.39 -9.25 24.63
C GLY A 352 27.96 -9.81 23.27
N SER A 353 27.23 -9.03 22.45
CA SER A 353 27.46 -9.03 21.00
C SER A 353 27.01 -7.68 20.41
N GLY A 354 27.92 -6.98 19.72
CA GLY A 354 27.60 -5.70 19.07
C GLY A 354 26.48 -5.83 18.03
N PHE A 355 25.96 -4.71 17.54
CA PHE A 355 25.19 -4.71 16.30
C PHE A 355 26.08 -5.19 15.14
N PRO A 356 25.55 -5.94 14.17
CA PRO A 356 26.28 -6.21 12.93
C PRO A 356 26.79 -4.90 12.30
N LEU A 357 28.02 -4.91 11.77
CA LEU A 357 28.68 -3.70 11.25
C LEU A 357 27.88 -2.97 10.17
N PHE A 358 27.05 -3.69 9.41
CA PHE A 358 26.20 -3.07 8.39
C PHE A 358 25.19 -2.07 8.99
N TYR A 359 24.73 -2.27 10.23
CA TYR A 359 23.82 -1.30 10.88
C TYR A 359 24.49 0.05 11.09
N ARG A 360 25.79 0.05 11.39
CA ARG A 360 26.58 1.29 11.50
C ARG A 360 26.63 2.01 10.17
N VAL A 361 26.87 1.29 9.07
CA VAL A 361 26.88 1.86 7.71
C VAL A 361 25.52 2.46 7.35
N LEU A 362 24.43 1.75 7.63
CA LEU A 362 23.08 2.23 7.38
C LEU A 362 22.73 3.47 8.20
N ALA A 363 23.11 3.49 9.49
CA ALA A 363 22.90 4.63 10.37
C ALA A 363 23.71 5.85 9.95
N VAL A 364 24.97 5.67 9.55
CA VAL A 364 25.82 6.75 9.01
C VAL A 364 25.22 7.32 7.72
N GLU A 365 24.63 6.50 6.85
CA GLU A 365 23.98 7.02 5.64
C GLU A 365 22.77 7.90 5.98
N VAL A 366 21.93 7.52 6.95
CA VAL A 366 20.82 8.39 7.39
C VAL A 366 21.34 9.67 8.04
N ALA A 367 22.37 9.58 8.88
CA ALA A 367 22.98 10.76 9.49
C ALA A 367 23.55 11.70 8.41
N ARG A 368 24.23 11.16 7.40
CA ARG A 368 24.72 11.92 6.25
C ARG A 368 23.57 12.62 5.52
N LEU A 369 22.48 11.91 5.21
CA LEU A 369 21.31 12.51 4.55
C LEU A 369 20.69 13.63 5.38
N THR A 370 20.63 13.46 6.71
CA THR A 370 20.12 14.47 7.65
C THR A 370 21.02 15.71 7.69
N LEU A 371 22.34 15.52 7.72
CA LEU A 371 23.33 16.60 7.77
C LEU A 371 23.53 17.30 6.42
N GLN A 372 23.19 16.65 5.31
CA GLN A 372 23.29 17.22 3.97
C GLN A 372 22.20 18.26 3.66
N ASP A 373 21.06 18.23 4.37
CA ASP A 373 19.98 19.21 4.23
C ASP A 373 20.02 20.23 5.38
N PRO A 374 20.52 21.47 5.14
CA PRO A 374 20.62 22.47 6.19
C PRO A 374 19.26 22.92 6.74
N ARG A 375 18.19 22.85 5.95
CA ARG A 375 16.86 23.28 6.40
C ARG A 375 16.30 22.28 7.38
N LEU A 376 16.35 21.00 7.01
CA LEU A 376 15.93 19.91 7.87
C LEU A 376 16.75 19.91 9.17
N LEU A 377 18.07 20.05 9.08
CA LEU A 377 18.93 20.09 10.27
C LEU A 377 18.55 21.24 11.22
N CYS A 378 18.30 22.45 10.70
CA CYS A 378 17.85 23.58 11.52
C CYS A 378 16.49 23.32 12.18
N GLN A 379 15.56 22.70 11.46
CA GLN A 379 14.24 22.33 12.00
C GLN A 379 14.38 21.30 13.13
N LEU A 380 15.10 20.21 12.90
CA LEU A 380 15.35 19.17 13.90
C LEU A 380 16.10 19.76 15.11
N TYR A 381 17.13 20.59 14.89
CA TYR A 381 17.85 21.25 15.98
C TYR A 381 16.91 22.14 16.81
N ALA A 382 16.10 22.99 16.17
CA ALA A 382 15.15 23.84 16.89
C ALA A 382 14.08 23.02 17.64
N GLN A 383 13.70 21.87 17.10
CA GLN A 383 12.66 21.01 17.64
C GLN A 383 13.12 20.20 18.87
N TYR A 384 14.33 19.63 18.84
CA TYR A 384 14.84 18.74 19.89
C TYR A 384 15.86 19.42 20.80
N ASP A 385 16.91 20.02 20.23
CA ASP A 385 18.07 20.49 20.99
C ASP A 385 17.96 21.98 21.39
N GLY A 386 17.18 22.77 20.65
CA GLY A 386 17.07 24.23 20.79
C GLY A 386 16.14 24.70 21.92
N ARG A 387 15.34 23.81 22.52
CA ARG A 387 14.39 24.14 23.61
C ARG A 387 15.02 24.14 25.02
N GLY A 388 16.26 23.68 25.17
CA GLY A 388 16.97 23.60 26.47
C GLY A 388 17.46 24.94 27.04
N ALA A 389 17.29 26.07 26.35
CA ALA A 389 17.77 27.36 26.83
C ALA A 389 16.84 28.05 27.84
N GLU A 390 15.57 27.63 27.95
CA GLU A 390 14.58 28.27 28.84
C GLU A 390 13.94 27.26 29.80
N GLY A 391 14.73 26.77 30.77
CA GLY A 391 14.21 26.32 32.06
C GLY A 391 14.18 24.81 32.33
N GLY A 392 15.18 24.36 33.09
CA GLY A 392 14.99 23.47 34.24
C GLY A 392 14.74 21.96 33.98
N ASP A 393 15.81 21.19 34.17
CA ASP A 393 15.81 19.85 34.78
C ASP A 393 15.02 18.73 34.05
N ARG A 394 15.30 18.56 32.75
CA ARG A 394 15.28 17.22 32.13
C ARG A 394 16.73 16.87 31.79
N ASP A 395 17.13 15.62 31.97
CA ASP A 395 18.35 15.10 31.35
C ASP A 395 18.32 15.51 29.87
N ASP A 396 19.07 16.53 29.48
CA ASP A 396 18.97 17.17 28.17
C ASP A 396 19.48 16.19 27.10
N CYS A 397 18.57 15.44 26.48
CA CYS A 397 18.86 14.61 25.33
C CYS A 397 19.09 15.52 24.10
N HIS A 398 20.34 15.93 23.88
CA HIS A 398 20.76 16.62 22.67
C HIS A 398 20.96 15.62 21.52
N VAL A 399 19.86 15.10 20.98
CA VAL A 399 19.91 13.99 20.02
C VAL A 399 20.58 14.40 18.72
N VAL A 400 20.43 15.65 18.28
CA VAL A 400 21.10 16.14 17.06
C VAL A 400 22.60 16.30 17.31
N ALA A 401 22.98 16.88 18.45
CA ALA A 401 24.39 16.97 18.86
C ALA A 401 25.06 15.60 19.02
N ASP A 402 24.34 14.62 19.58
CA ASP A 402 24.81 13.24 19.74
C ASP A 402 25.11 12.58 18.38
N ILE A 403 24.25 12.79 17.37
CA ILE A 403 24.50 12.30 16.02
C ILE A 403 25.75 12.96 15.42
N VAL A 404 25.89 14.29 15.54
CA VAL A 404 27.07 15.01 15.02
C VAL A 404 28.35 14.52 15.70
N ALA A 405 28.32 14.34 17.02
CA ALA A 405 29.44 13.82 17.79
C ALA A 405 29.77 12.37 17.42
N ALA A 406 28.76 11.53 17.19
CA ALA A 406 28.94 10.14 16.78
C ALA A 406 29.52 10.02 15.36
N VAL A 407 29.14 10.90 14.43
CA VAL A 407 29.68 10.94 13.06
C VAL A 407 31.11 11.50 13.03
N ALA A 408 31.45 12.42 13.93
CA ALA A 408 32.79 12.99 14.01
C ALA A 408 33.86 12.02 14.53
N LYS A 409 33.45 10.98 15.27
CA LYS A 409 34.33 9.90 15.77
C LYS A 409 34.45 8.76 14.75
#